data_AF-A0A0C3AT30-F1
#
_entry.id   AF-A0A0C3AT30-F1
#
_cell.length_a   1.000
_cell.length_b   1.000
_cell.length_c   1.000
_cell.angle_alpha   90.00
_cell.angle_beta   90.00
_cell.angle_gamma   90.00
#
_symmetry.space_group_name_H-M   'P 1'
#
loop_
_entity.id
_entity.type
_entity.pdbx_description
1 polymer ?
#
loop_
_entity_poly.entity_id
_entity_poly.type
_entity_poly.pdbx_seq_one_letter_code
_entity_poly.pdbx_strand_id
1 'polypeptide(L)'
;MSHERYQRVLREVYVWSKLDHDNVIKLLGITTSFDDTISIVSPLMSRGNAFDHVKNPDVDPRPLILGIAQGLRYLHNHSLGPIIHGDMKGVSVPIPQRRFTTSCSRPM
;
A
#
# COMPACT_ATOMS: atom_id res chain seq x y z
N MET A 1 -2.75 -3.33 -28.99
CA MET A 1 -1.82 -3.84 -27.96
C MET A 1 -1.33 -2.77 -26.97
N SER A 2 -0.88 -1.57 -27.38
CA SER A 2 -0.41 -0.52 -26.44
C SER A 2 -1.53 0.24 -25.70
N HIS A 3 -2.69 0.43 -26.33
CA HIS A 3 -3.75 1.29 -25.81
C HIS A 3 -4.49 0.70 -24.60
N GLU A 4 -4.75 -0.61 -24.60
CA GLU A 4 -5.47 -1.28 -23.50
C GLU A 4 -4.70 -1.24 -22.18
N ARG A 5 -3.38 -1.41 -22.23
CA ARG A 5 -2.50 -1.31 -21.07
C ARG A 5 -2.51 0.09 -20.47
N TYR A 6 -2.54 1.11 -21.32
CA TYR A 6 -2.61 2.52 -20.92
C TYR A 6 -3.94 2.82 -20.20
N GLN A 7 -5.06 2.36 -20.77
CA GLN A 7 -6.38 2.51 -20.17
C GLN A 7 -6.51 1.81 -18.81
N ARG A 8 -5.90 0.62 -18.67
CA ARG A 8 -5.85 -0.09 -17.41
C ARG A 8 -5.08 0.70 -16.34
N VAL A 9 -3.88 1.18 -16.66
CA VAL A 9 -3.06 1.96 -15.72
C VAL A 9 -3.78 3.24 -15.30
N LEU A 10 -4.39 3.97 -16.23
CA LEU A 10 -5.15 5.18 -15.91
C LEU A 10 -6.35 4.91 -15.01
N ARG A 11 -7.04 3.77 -15.21
CA ARG A 11 -8.13 3.34 -14.31
C ARG A 11 -7.61 3.05 -12.90
N GLU A 12 -6.50 2.31 -12.80
CA GLU A 12 -5.87 1.99 -11.52
C GLU A 12 -5.42 3.28 -10.79
N VAL A 13 -4.78 4.21 -11.51
CA VAL A 13 -4.38 5.53 -11.00
C VAL A 13 -5.58 6.36 -10.56
N TYR A 14 -6.66 6.38 -11.34
CA TYR A 14 -7.87 7.11 -10.99
C TYR A 14 -8.47 6.59 -9.69
N VAL A 15 -8.65 5.27 -9.55
CA VAL A 15 -9.15 4.66 -8.32
C VAL A 15 -8.22 4.97 -7.15
N TRP A 16 -6.91 4.78 -7.32
CA TRP A 16 -5.92 5.02 -6.28
C TRP A 16 -5.87 6.49 -5.84
N SER A 17 -6.09 7.45 -6.74
CA SER A 17 -6.14 8.88 -6.42
C SER A 17 -7.27 9.26 -5.45
N LYS A 18 -8.28 8.41 -5.29
CA LYS A 18 -9.42 8.62 -4.38
C LYS A 18 -9.21 7.98 -3.01
N LEU A 19 -8.14 7.22 -2.84
CA LEU A 19 -7.86 6.51 -1.60
C LEU A 19 -7.14 7.41 -0.59
N ASP A 20 -7.67 7.49 0.62
CA ASP A 20 -7.05 8.17 1.75
C ASP A 20 -7.30 7.36 3.03
N HIS A 21 -6.30 6.57 3.42
CA HIS A 21 -6.36 5.71 4.59
C HIS A 21 -4.94 5.39 5.10
N ASP A 22 -4.73 5.30 6.41
CA ASP A 22 -3.39 5.13 6.99
C ASP A 22 -2.70 3.82 6.59
N ASN A 23 -3.48 2.79 6.25
CA ASN A 23 -2.97 1.49 5.78
C ASN A 23 -3.06 1.30 4.26
N VAL A 24 -3.26 2.39 3.50
CA VAL A 24 -3.16 2.39 2.04
C VAL A 24 -2.11 3.43 1.64
N ILE A 25 -1.13 3.01 0.86
CA ILE A 25 -0.07 3.93 0.42
C ILE A 25 -0.68 5.06 -0.42
N LYS A 26 -0.24 6.30 -0.19
CA LYS A 26 -0.74 7.45 -0.94
C LYS A 26 -0.16 7.48 -2.35
N LEU A 27 -1.01 7.77 -3.32
CA LEU A 27 -0.59 8.18 -4.65
C LEU A 27 -0.21 9.67 -4.60
N LEU A 28 1.04 10.00 -4.95
CA LEU A 28 1.48 11.40 -5.07
C LEU A 28 1.21 11.96 -6.47
N GLY A 29 1.23 11.10 -7.49
CA GLY A 29 0.91 11.49 -8.87
C GLY A 29 1.41 10.49 -9.90
N ILE A 30 1.40 10.93 -11.15
CA ILE A 30 1.98 10.21 -12.29
C ILE A 30 2.94 11.13 -13.04
N THR A 31 3.88 10.55 -13.76
CA THR A 31 4.77 11.27 -14.68
C THR A 31 5.04 10.42 -15.93
N THR A 32 5.29 11.07 -17.06
CA THR A 32 5.72 10.43 -18.31
C THR A 32 7.15 10.80 -18.69
N SER A 33 7.89 11.44 -17.79
CA SER A 33 9.25 11.93 -18.06
C SER A 33 10.31 10.83 -18.20
N PHE A 34 9.95 9.57 -17.92
CA PHE A 34 10.87 8.43 -17.97
C PHE A 34 10.45 7.46 -19.08
N ASP A 35 11.30 7.35 -20.11
CA ASP A 35 11.18 6.41 -21.23
C ASP A 35 9.82 6.45 -21.97
N ASP A 36 9.16 7.61 -22.00
CA ASP A 36 7.80 7.79 -22.55
C ASP A 36 6.75 6.83 -21.94
N THR A 37 7.00 6.34 -20.72
CA THR A 37 6.11 5.43 -19.99
C THR A 37 5.38 6.13 -18.86
N ILE A 38 4.16 5.68 -18.54
CA ILE A 38 3.48 6.14 -17.31
C ILE A 38 4.22 5.56 -16.10
N SER A 39 4.80 6.44 -15.30
CA SER A 39 5.37 6.13 -14.00
C SER A 39 4.44 6.62 -12.89
N ILE A 40 4.19 5.77 -11.90
CA ILE A 40 3.35 6.08 -10.74
C ILE A 40 4.26 6.49 -9.57
N VAL A 41 3.93 7.60 -8.92
CA VAL A 41 4.75 8.19 -7.84
C VAL A 41 4.05 8.03 -6.50
N SER A 42 4.76 7.51 -5.49
CA SER A 42 4.29 7.34 -4.11
C SER A 42 5.41 7.62 -3.11
N PRO A 43 5.11 7.81 -1.80
CA PRO A 43 6.16 8.02 -0.80
C PRO A 43 7.12 6.83 -0.69
N LEU A 44 8.40 7.11 -0.48
CA LEU A 44 9.42 6.08 -0.31
C LEU A 44 9.27 5.33 1.02
N MET A 45 9.14 4.01 0.93
CA MET A 45 9.03 3.11 2.08
C MET A 45 10.36 2.38 2.31
N SER A 46 11.36 3.09 2.84
CA SER A 46 12.74 2.60 3.03
C SER A 46 12.90 1.43 4.02
N ARG A 47 11.86 1.11 4.80
CA ARG A 47 11.85 -0.05 5.71
C ARG A 47 11.57 -1.38 4.99
N GLY A 48 11.41 -1.35 3.68
CA GLY A 48 11.17 -2.53 2.85
C GLY A 48 9.72 -2.98 2.87
N ASN A 49 9.51 -4.27 2.68
CA ASN A 49 8.19 -4.90 2.56
C ASN A 49 7.92 -5.88 3.72
N ALA A 50 6.66 -6.24 3.91
CA ALA A 50 6.24 -7.14 4.98
C ALA A 50 6.89 -8.53 4.88
N PHE A 51 7.10 -9.07 3.67
CA PHE A 51 7.71 -10.38 3.48
C PHE A 51 9.14 -10.44 4.05
N ASP A 52 9.97 -9.43 3.79
CA ASP A 52 11.31 -9.38 4.35
C ASP A 52 11.32 -8.98 5.83
N HIS A 53 10.37 -8.12 6.24
CA HIS A 53 10.28 -7.63 7.60
C HIS A 53 10.03 -8.74 8.63
N VAL A 54 9.12 -9.69 8.31
CA VAL A 54 8.74 -10.78 9.22
C VAL A 54 9.75 -11.93 9.25
N LYS A 55 10.82 -11.88 8.44
CA LYS A 55 11.93 -12.85 8.54
C LYS A 55 12.77 -12.63 9.80
N ASN A 56 12.73 -11.43 10.38
CA ASN A 56 13.34 -11.19 11.67
C ASN A 56 12.47 -11.82 12.78
N PRO A 57 12.98 -12.79 13.55
CA PRO A 57 12.20 -13.46 14.60
C PRO A 57 11.76 -12.54 15.74
N ASP A 58 12.42 -11.39 15.93
CA ASP A 58 12.06 -10.41 16.96
C ASP A 58 10.87 -9.53 16.54
N VAL A 59 10.40 -9.64 15.29
CA VAL A 59 9.28 -8.87 14.76
C VAL A 59 7.97 -9.60 15.04
N ASP A 60 7.08 -8.96 15.79
CA ASP A 60 5.69 -9.39 15.90
C ASP A 60 4.93 -9.08 14.60
N PRO A 61 4.40 -10.09 13.87
CA PRO A 61 3.67 -9.86 12.63
C PRO A 61 2.22 -9.38 12.84
N ARG A 62 1.66 -9.51 14.04
CA ARG A 62 0.23 -9.23 14.31
C ARG A 62 -0.17 -7.77 13.99
N PRO A 63 0.62 -6.74 14.34
CA PRO A 63 0.30 -5.35 13.96
C PRO A 63 0.25 -5.15 12.44
N LEU A 64 1.11 -5.85 11.68
CA LEU A 64 1.07 -5.78 10.21
C LEU A 64 -0.19 -6.42 9.65
N ILE A 65 -0.57 -7.59 10.16
CA ILE A 65 -1.81 -8.27 9.76
C ILE A 65 -3.02 -7.39 10.04
N LEU A 66 -3.06 -6.74 11.21
CA LEU A 66 -4.13 -5.81 11.56
C LEU A 66 -4.19 -4.62 10.60
N GLY A 67 -3.05 -4.00 10.28
CA GLY A 67 -2.99 -2.90 9.32
C GLY A 67 -3.46 -3.32 7.91
N ILE A 68 -3.03 -4.51 7.44
CA ILE A 68 -3.49 -5.08 6.16
C ILE A 68 -5.01 -5.27 6.19
N ALA A 69 -5.56 -5.86 7.25
CA ALA A 69 -7.00 -6.08 7.38
C ALA A 69 -7.78 -4.76 7.41
N GLN A 70 -7.27 -3.73 8.08
CA GLN A 70 -7.86 -2.39 8.10
C GLN A 70 -7.85 -1.75 6.71
N GLY A 71 -6.73 -1.83 5.99
CA GLY A 71 -6.63 -1.35 4.60
C GLY A 71 -7.59 -2.07 3.66
N LEU A 72 -7.67 -3.40 3.72
CA LEU A 72 -8.60 -4.19 2.90
C LEU A 72 -10.06 -3.87 3.24
N ARG A 73 -10.39 -3.73 4.52
CA ARG A 73 -11.73 -3.32 4.94
C ARG A 73 -12.09 -1.95 4.35
N TYR A 74 -11.16 -1.00 4.35
CA TYR A 74 -11.37 0.30 3.72
C TYR A 74 -11.63 0.17 2.21
N LEU A 75 -10.80 -0.59 1.48
CA LEU A 75 -10.98 -0.80 0.04
C LEU A 75 -12.32 -1.45 -0.31
N HIS A 76 -12.71 -2.49 0.43
CA HIS A 76 -13.95 -3.22 0.17
C HIS A 76 -15.22 -2.41 0.50
N ASN A 77 -15.11 -1.41 1.37
CA ASN A 77 -16.23 -0.53 1.76
C ASN A 77 -16.12 0.87 1.16
N HIS A 78 -15.31 1.05 0.10
CA HIS A 78 -15.11 2.36 -0.51
C HIS A 78 -16.42 2.90 -1.12
N SER A 79 -16.63 4.22 -1.04
CA SER A 79 -17.90 4.88 -1.41
C SER A 79 -18.27 4.77 -2.90
N LEU A 80 -17.25 4.58 -3.75
CA LEU A 80 -17.42 4.36 -5.20
C LEU A 80 -17.74 2.89 -5.55
N GLY A 81 -17.88 2.03 -4.55
CA GLY A 81 -18.06 0.58 -4.69
C GLY A 81 -16.85 -0.21 -4.17
N PRO A 82 -17.01 -1.53 -3.92
CA PRO A 82 -15.93 -2.38 -3.44
C PRO A 82 -14.74 -2.42 -4.39
N ILE A 83 -13.55 -2.09 -3.89
CA ILE A 83 -12.30 -2.13 -4.66
C ILE A 83 -11.55 -3.43 -4.34
N ILE A 84 -11.31 -4.25 -5.36
CA ILE A 84 -10.53 -5.48 -5.25
C ILE A 84 -9.08 -5.18 -5.61
N HIS A 85 -8.14 -5.38 -4.69
CA HIS A 85 -6.71 -5.11 -4.93
C HIS A 85 -6.09 -6.05 -5.99
N GLY A 86 -6.47 -7.33 -6.01
CA GLY A 86 -6.08 -8.29 -7.06
C GLY A 86 -4.67 -8.89 -6.97
N ASP A 87 -3.71 -8.25 -6.28
CA ASP A 87 -2.34 -8.77 -6.09
C ASP A 87 -1.79 -8.54 -4.65
N MET A 88 -2.53 -9.03 -3.65
CA MET A 88 -2.11 -8.92 -2.25
C MET A 88 -1.08 -10.00 -1.90
N LYS A 89 0.15 -9.59 -1.61
CA LYS A 89 1.27 -10.45 -1.20
C LYS A 89 2.19 -9.70 -0.26
N GLY A 90 2.98 -10.41 0.55
CA GLY A 90 3.87 -9.76 1.55
C GLY A 90 4.84 -8.75 0.93
N VAL A 91 5.23 -8.93 -0.34
CA VAL A 91 6.09 -8.00 -1.07
C VAL A 91 5.35 -6.74 -1.57
N SER A 92 4.03 -6.77 -1.73
CA SER A 92 3.21 -5.61 -2.09
C SER A 92 2.73 -4.78 -0.89
N VAL A 93 3.07 -5.21 0.33
CA VAL A 93 2.78 -4.49 1.58
C VAL A 93 4.04 -3.77 2.05
N PRO A 94 4.20 -2.46 1.80
CA PRO A 94 5.33 -1.71 2.31
C PRO A 94 5.25 -1.49 3.82
N ILE A 95 6.39 -1.45 4.50
CA ILE A 95 6.46 -1.12 5.92
C ILE A 95 6.41 0.40 6.10
N PRO A 96 5.41 0.94 6.82
CA PRO A 96 5.33 2.37 7.06
C PRO A 96 6.52 2.89 7.87
N GLN A 97 6.97 4.11 7.52
CA GLN A 97 8.04 4.83 8.22
C GLN A 97 7.66 5.20 9.65
N ARG A 98 6.38 5.51 9.87
CA ARG A 98 5.90 5.85 11.21
C ARG A 98 5.98 4.60 12.07
N ARG A 99 6.69 4.70 13.20
CA ARG A 99 6.61 3.69 14.25
C ARG A 99 5.13 3.50 14.55
N PHE A 100 4.63 2.27 14.46
CA PHE A 100 3.52 1.89 15.33
C PHE A 100 4.07 2.12 16.74
N THR A 101 3.69 3.24 17.36
CA THR A 101 3.98 3.49 18.77
C THR A 101 3.12 2.52 19.55
N THR A 102 3.56 1.28 19.67
CA THR A 102 3.18 0.45 20.80
C THR A 102 3.94 1.02 21.99
N SER A 103 3.30 1.93 22.72
CA SER A 103 3.67 2.15 24.11
C SER A 103 3.32 0.87 24.87
N CYS A 104 4.14 -0.17 24.72
CA CYS A 104 4.23 -1.22 25.73
C CYS A 104 5.04 -0.62 26.88
N SER A 105 4.39 0.26 27.64
CA SER A 105 4.76 0.48 29.04
C SER A 105 4.66 -0.89 29.71
N ARG A 106 5.79 -1.47 30.09
CA ARG A 106 5.81 -2.61 31.01
C ARG A 106 5.05 -2.19 32.27
N PRO A 107 3.98 -2.88 32.71
CA PRO A 107 3.70 -2.93 34.13
C PRO A 107 4.66 -3.94 34.76
N MET A 108 5.15 -3.61 35.96
CA MET A 108 5.68 -4.61 36.88
C MET A 108 4.65 -5.70 37.15
#